data_AF-A0A3C1D3G9-F1
#
_entry.id   AF-A0A3C1D3G9-F1
#
_cell.length_a   1.000
_cell.length_b   1.000
_cell.length_c   1.000
_cell.angle_alpha   90.00
_cell.angle_beta   90.00
_cell.angle_gamma   90.00
#
_symmetry.space_group_name_H-M   'P 1'
#
loop_
_entity.id
_entity.type
_entity.pdbx_description
1 polymer ?
#
loop_
_entity_poly.entity_id
_entity_poly.type
_entity_poly.pdbx_seq_one_letter_code
_entity_poly.pdbx_strand_id
1 'polypeptide(L)'
;MSSDIATAVPRPPARSASAPVMTGAEAVVRSLDLLGVSDVFGLPGGAIMPVYDPLMDDEAVRHILVRHEQGAGHAAEGYASASGKVGVAIATSGPGATNLVTAIADAYMDSVPLLCITGQVFSSLMGTDAFQEADIVGITMPITKHSFLVKRAEDIPGAIAAAYEIASTGRPGPVLVDITKDAQQAEAPFIWPPQIDLPGYRPVTKAHGKQIQAAAQLIAEAEKPVLYVGGGIIRSRASEQLLALAEATGAPVVTTLMARGAFPDSHEQNLGMPGMHGTVPAVLALQESDLIVALGARFDDRVTGKASHFAPHAKVIHVDIDPAEISKIRAADVPIVGDLREVLVDLDAAFRANADAGRADTSQWWAYLKGLRSEFPLGYAPTTDGLLAPQKVIQRIGELTGPEAVYAAGVGQHQMWAAQFIKYERPNAWLNSGGAGTMGYAVPAAMGAKVAEP
;
A
#
# COMPACT_ATOMS: atom_id res chain seq x y z
N MET A 1 1.71 -13.17 -38.07
CA MET A 1 1.08 -11.94 -37.55
C MET A 1 1.96 -11.48 -36.40
N SER A 2 2.72 -10.41 -36.59
CA SER A 2 3.77 -9.97 -35.67
C SER A 2 3.16 -9.51 -34.35
N SER A 3 3.58 -10.13 -33.25
CA SER A 3 3.22 -9.79 -31.87
C SER A 3 4.17 -8.73 -31.32
N ASP A 4 4.16 -7.53 -31.90
CA ASP A 4 4.72 -6.34 -31.24
C ASP A 4 3.67 -5.74 -30.32
N ILE A 5 3.43 -6.40 -29.18
CA ILE A 5 2.91 -5.70 -27.99
C ILE A 5 4.14 -5.14 -27.28
N ALA A 6 4.81 -4.19 -27.92
CA ALA A 6 5.88 -3.43 -27.29
C ALA A 6 5.22 -2.57 -26.20
N THR A 7 5.52 -2.89 -24.94
CA THR A 7 5.31 -1.96 -23.83
C THR A 7 5.97 -0.64 -24.20
N ALA A 8 5.18 0.40 -24.40
CA ALA A 8 5.67 1.69 -24.89
C ALA A 8 6.52 2.35 -23.81
N VAL A 9 7.83 2.13 -23.84
CA VAL A 9 8.77 2.85 -22.99
C VAL A 9 8.75 4.33 -23.41
N PRO A 10 8.57 5.29 -22.48
CA PRO A 10 8.53 6.70 -22.83
C PRO A 10 9.79 7.14 -23.56
N ARG A 11 9.63 7.80 -24.72
CA ARG A 11 10.76 8.29 -25.52
C ARG A 11 11.28 9.63 -24.98
N PRO A 12 12.61 9.86 -24.96
CA PRO A 12 13.16 11.13 -24.52
C PRO A 12 12.73 12.30 -25.43
N PRO A 13 12.63 13.53 -24.89
CA PRO A 13 12.31 14.72 -25.69
C PRO A 13 13.45 15.07 -26.66
N ALA A 14 13.15 15.92 -27.65
CA ALA A 14 14.13 16.34 -28.65
C ALA A 14 15.38 16.98 -28.01
N ARG A 15 16.56 16.64 -28.56
CA ARG A 15 17.90 16.99 -28.04
C ARG A 15 18.02 18.43 -27.57
N SER A 16 18.35 18.61 -26.28
CA SER A 16 19.06 19.80 -25.79
C SER A 16 20.55 19.63 -26.07
N ALA A 17 21.20 20.64 -26.63
CA ALA A 17 22.60 20.60 -27.06
C ALA A 17 23.64 20.51 -25.90
N SER A 18 23.21 20.34 -24.64
CA SER A 18 24.08 20.34 -23.46
C SER A 18 23.83 19.19 -22.48
N ALA A 19 23.11 18.14 -22.87
CA ALA A 19 22.88 16.99 -21.99
C ALA A 19 24.19 16.22 -21.74
N PRO A 20 24.59 15.95 -20.48
CA PRO A 20 25.76 15.14 -20.19
C PRO A 20 25.58 13.73 -20.75
N VAL A 21 26.64 13.15 -21.31
CA VAL A 21 26.66 11.76 -21.75
C VAL A 21 27.14 10.90 -20.60
N MET A 22 26.40 9.84 -20.28
CA MET A 22 26.76 8.87 -19.24
C MET A 22 26.29 7.48 -19.66
N THR A 23 26.81 6.46 -19.00
CA THR A 23 26.37 5.07 -19.16
C THR A 23 24.92 4.92 -18.68
N GLY A 24 24.21 3.93 -19.22
CA GLY A 24 22.88 3.59 -18.74
C GLY A 24 22.86 3.24 -17.24
N ALA A 25 23.92 2.62 -16.73
CA ALA A 25 24.11 2.35 -15.31
C ALA A 25 24.14 3.62 -14.45
N GLU A 26 24.94 4.62 -14.83
CA GLU A 26 24.95 5.93 -14.17
C GLU A 26 23.58 6.62 -14.27
N ALA A 27 22.90 6.46 -15.42
CA ALA A 27 21.55 7.01 -15.61
C ALA A 27 20.51 6.38 -14.67
N VAL A 28 20.64 5.08 -14.30
CA VAL A 28 19.78 4.45 -13.29
C VAL A 28 19.96 5.14 -11.93
N VAL A 29 21.19 5.22 -11.44
CA VAL A 29 21.50 5.79 -10.12
C VAL A 29 21.10 7.27 -10.08
N ARG A 30 21.45 8.03 -11.12
CA ARG A 30 21.10 9.45 -11.20
C ARG A 30 19.59 9.70 -11.27
N SER A 31 18.83 8.82 -11.93
CA SER A 31 17.36 8.92 -11.97
C SER A 31 16.75 8.67 -10.59
N LEU A 32 17.27 7.70 -9.83
CA LEU A 32 16.83 7.42 -8.46
C LEU A 32 17.09 8.61 -7.52
N ASP A 33 18.30 9.18 -7.57
CA ASP A 33 18.67 10.40 -6.83
C ASP A 33 17.71 11.57 -7.15
N LEU A 34 17.49 11.86 -8.43
CA LEU A 34 16.60 12.95 -8.85
C LEU A 34 15.12 12.72 -8.53
N LEU A 35 14.70 11.48 -8.27
CA LEU A 35 13.39 11.12 -7.74
C LEU A 35 13.32 11.17 -6.21
N GLY A 36 14.43 11.51 -5.54
CA GLY A 36 14.53 11.59 -4.08
C GLY A 36 14.59 10.23 -3.39
N VAL A 37 15.00 9.18 -4.10
CA VAL A 37 15.26 7.87 -3.51
C VAL A 37 16.58 7.94 -2.75
N SER A 38 16.54 7.69 -1.44
CA SER A 38 17.73 7.72 -0.58
C SER A 38 18.28 6.33 -0.25
N ASP A 39 17.45 5.29 -0.31
CA ASP A 39 17.80 3.96 0.14
C ASP A 39 17.25 2.92 -0.84
N VAL A 40 18.10 1.96 -1.21
CA VAL A 40 17.74 0.82 -2.06
C VAL A 40 18.17 -0.48 -1.40
N PHE A 41 17.36 -1.53 -1.56
CA PHE A 41 17.64 -2.85 -0.97
C PHE A 41 17.98 -3.81 -2.10
N GLY A 42 19.10 -4.52 -2.03
CA GLY A 42 19.47 -5.37 -3.16
C GLY A 42 20.55 -6.40 -2.89
N LEU A 43 20.70 -7.30 -3.86
CA LEU A 43 21.76 -8.29 -3.92
C LEU A 43 22.41 -8.25 -5.32
N PRO A 44 23.74 -8.02 -5.41
CA PRO A 44 24.41 -7.89 -6.70
C PRO A 44 24.51 -9.21 -7.45
N GLY A 45 24.59 -9.14 -8.77
CA GLY A 45 24.82 -10.28 -9.65
C GLY A 45 25.24 -9.87 -11.06
N GLY A 46 25.61 -10.84 -11.90
CA GLY A 46 26.34 -10.59 -13.14
C GLY A 46 25.62 -9.71 -14.18
N ALA A 47 24.29 -9.71 -14.19
CA ALA A 47 23.49 -8.94 -15.15
C ALA A 47 23.18 -7.52 -14.70
N ILE A 48 23.18 -7.24 -13.39
CA ILE A 48 22.95 -5.91 -12.81
C ILE A 48 24.24 -5.23 -12.32
N MET A 49 25.38 -5.94 -12.39
CA MET A 49 26.69 -5.44 -11.94
C MET A 49 27.05 -4.05 -12.49
N PRO A 50 26.77 -3.71 -13.77
CA PRO A 50 27.04 -2.36 -14.26
C PRO A 50 26.39 -1.25 -13.43
N VAL A 51 25.15 -1.44 -12.95
CA VAL A 51 24.46 -0.46 -12.08
C VAL A 51 25.10 -0.37 -10.69
N TYR A 52 25.64 -1.48 -10.18
CA TYR A 52 26.30 -1.50 -8.87
C TYR A 52 27.61 -0.70 -8.85
N ASP A 53 28.30 -0.58 -9.98
CA ASP A 53 29.57 0.15 -10.08
C ASP A 53 29.44 1.64 -9.68
N PRO A 54 28.58 2.46 -10.34
CA PRO A 54 28.35 3.84 -9.92
C PRO A 54 27.58 3.95 -8.58
N LEU A 55 26.77 2.94 -8.21
CA LEU A 55 26.05 2.94 -6.95
C LEU A 55 26.97 2.82 -5.72
N MET A 56 28.16 2.21 -5.88
CA MET A 56 29.15 2.14 -4.78
C MET A 56 29.75 3.49 -4.42
N ASP A 57 29.86 4.38 -5.42
CA ASP A 57 30.48 5.70 -5.28
C ASP A 57 29.45 6.81 -5.02
N ASP A 58 28.16 6.50 -5.06
CA ASP A 58 27.08 7.47 -4.86
C ASP A 58 26.83 7.76 -3.37
N GLU A 59 26.83 9.04 -3.00
CA GLU A 59 26.60 9.48 -1.61
C GLU A 59 25.11 9.74 -1.30
N ALA A 60 24.25 9.86 -2.31
CA ALA A 60 22.84 10.19 -2.15
C ALA A 60 21.95 8.94 -2.01
N VAL A 61 22.28 7.88 -2.75
CA VAL A 61 21.53 6.62 -2.81
C VAL A 61 22.30 5.53 -2.08
N ARG A 62 21.90 5.26 -0.84
CA ARG A 62 22.49 4.22 -0.01
C ARG A 62 22.01 2.84 -0.43
N HIS A 63 22.95 1.95 -0.78
CA HIS A 63 22.65 0.53 -0.98
C HIS A 63 22.67 -0.27 0.34
N ILE A 64 21.62 -1.04 0.59
CA ILE A 64 21.49 -1.96 1.72
C ILE A 64 21.55 -3.40 1.19
N LEU A 65 22.68 -4.04 1.44
CA LEU A 65 22.93 -5.42 1.05
C LEU A 65 22.07 -6.39 1.87
N VAL A 66 21.20 -7.12 1.19
CA VAL A 66 20.42 -8.21 1.79
C VAL A 66 21.13 -9.56 1.65
N ARG A 67 20.52 -10.63 2.17
CA ARG A 67 21.03 -12.01 2.03
C ARG A 67 20.19 -12.90 1.12
N HIS A 68 19.07 -12.39 0.63
CA HIS A 68 18.18 -13.03 -0.31
C HIS A 68 17.27 -11.95 -0.93
N GLU A 69 16.97 -12.01 -2.23
CA GLU A 69 16.23 -10.95 -2.93
C GLU A 69 14.78 -10.81 -2.44
N GLN A 70 14.14 -11.91 -2.02
CA GLN A 70 12.86 -11.82 -1.29
C GLN A 70 12.96 -10.87 -0.09
N GLY A 71 14.09 -10.88 0.62
CA GLY A 71 14.38 -9.96 1.71
C GLY A 71 14.58 -8.52 1.24
N ALA A 72 15.11 -8.29 0.04
CA ALA A 72 15.16 -6.95 -0.56
C ALA A 72 13.76 -6.42 -0.87
N GLY A 73 12.92 -7.23 -1.51
CA GLY A 73 11.53 -6.87 -1.79
C GLY A 73 10.76 -6.50 -0.52
N HIS A 74 10.71 -7.38 0.47
CA HIS A 74 9.98 -7.11 1.71
C HIS A 74 10.61 -5.99 2.56
N ALA A 75 11.93 -5.76 2.48
CA ALA A 75 12.54 -4.61 3.13
C ALA A 75 12.14 -3.30 2.45
N ALA A 76 12.12 -3.26 1.13
CA ALA A 76 11.58 -2.13 0.38
C ALA A 76 10.09 -1.91 0.71
N GLU A 77 9.30 -2.97 0.88
CA GLU A 77 7.90 -2.85 1.32
C GLU A 77 7.73 -2.29 2.74
N GLY A 78 8.58 -2.75 3.67
CA GLY A 78 8.63 -2.22 5.04
C GLY A 78 9.04 -0.75 5.07
N TYR A 79 10.05 -0.38 4.29
CA TYR A 79 10.47 1.01 4.11
C TYR A 79 9.33 1.87 3.55
N ALA A 80 8.66 1.40 2.50
CA ALA A 80 7.54 2.10 1.86
C ALA A 80 6.37 2.28 2.84
N SER A 81 6.05 1.22 3.59
CA SER A 81 4.93 1.23 4.52
C SER A 81 5.18 2.11 5.74
N ALA A 82 6.41 2.21 6.24
CA ALA A 82 6.76 3.10 7.35
C ALA A 82 6.88 4.56 6.91
N SER A 83 7.61 4.84 5.81
CA SER A 83 7.88 6.22 5.36
C SER A 83 6.77 6.86 4.52
N GLY A 84 5.90 6.05 3.92
CA GLY A 84 4.97 6.47 2.88
C GLY A 84 5.64 6.88 1.56
N LYS A 85 6.93 6.60 1.35
CA LYS A 85 7.67 6.79 0.09
C LYS A 85 7.63 5.50 -0.76
N VAL A 86 8.13 5.55 -1.99
CA VAL A 86 8.34 4.36 -2.82
C VAL A 86 9.53 3.56 -2.27
N GLY A 87 9.33 2.27 -2.01
CA GLY A 87 10.41 1.35 -1.70
C GLY A 87 11.10 0.88 -2.98
N VAL A 88 12.42 0.70 -2.97
CA VAL A 88 13.18 0.26 -4.15
C VAL A 88 13.95 -1.02 -3.86
N ALA A 89 13.71 -2.05 -4.66
CA ALA A 89 14.41 -3.33 -4.61
C ALA A 89 15.21 -3.55 -5.91
N ILE A 90 16.47 -3.99 -5.78
CA ILE A 90 17.38 -4.24 -6.91
C ILE A 90 17.82 -5.71 -6.90
N ALA A 91 17.71 -6.38 -8.05
CA ALA A 91 18.18 -7.76 -8.22
C ALA A 91 18.85 -7.98 -9.59
N THR A 92 19.62 -9.06 -9.71
CA THR A 92 20.15 -9.54 -11.00
C THR A 92 19.08 -10.30 -11.80
N SER A 93 19.43 -10.74 -13.00
CA SER A 93 18.57 -11.54 -13.89
C SER A 93 18.27 -12.94 -13.32
N GLY A 94 17.38 -13.67 -14.03
CA GLY A 94 17.14 -15.09 -13.77
C GLY A 94 16.70 -15.35 -12.33
N PRO A 95 17.50 -16.10 -11.53
CA PRO A 95 17.13 -16.45 -10.16
C PRO A 95 16.92 -15.24 -9.25
N GLY A 96 17.70 -14.17 -9.42
CA GLY A 96 17.57 -12.97 -8.57
C GLY A 96 16.24 -12.27 -8.79
N ALA A 97 15.86 -12.11 -10.06
CA ALA A 97 14.58 -11.57 -10.47
C ALA A 97 13.41 -12.46 -9.98
N THR A 98 13.50 -13.78 -10.16
CA THR A 98 12.42 -14.69 -9.69
C THR A 98 12.28 -14.75 -8.18
N ASN A 99 13.34 -14.49 -7.42
CA ASN A 99 13.29 -14.41 -5.95
C ASN A 99 12.52 -13.17 -5.45
N LEU A 100 12.23 -12.18 -6.29
CA LEU A 100 11.38 -11.02 -5.96
C LEU A 100 9.89 -11.30 -6.12
N VAL A 101 9.49 -12.37 -6.81
CA VAL A 101 8.10 -12.62 -7.22
C VAL A 101 7.12 -12.61 -6.05
N THR A 102 7.49 -13.20 -4.91
CA THR A 102 6.63 -13.21 -3.72
C THR A 102 6.43 -11.80 -3.15
N ALA A 103 7.49 -10.99 -3.05
CA ALA A 103 7.39 -9.61 -2.56
C ALA A 103 6.61 -8.70 -3.53
N ILE A 104 6.75 -8.94 -4.83
CA ILE A 104 5.94 -8.26 -5.84
C ILE A 104 4.45 -8.60 -5.65
N ALA A 105 4.11 -9.88 -5.49
CA ALA A 105 2.73 -10.28 -5.24
C ALA A 105 2.18 -9.71 -3.92
N ASP A 106 3.00 -9.65 -2.87
CA ASP A 106 2.65 -9.06 -1.57
C ASP A 106 2.28 -7.58 -1.72
N ALA A 107 3.19 -6.80 -2.31
CA ALA A 107 3.02 -5.37 -2.55
C ALA A 107 1.80 -5.06 -3.42
N TYR A 108 1.53 -5.91 -4.41
CA TYR A 108 0.36 -5.77 -5.29
C TYR A 108 -0.95 -5.93 -4.52
N MET A 109 -1.04 -6.99 -3.71
CA MET A 109 -2.25 -7.29 -2.93
C MET A 109 -2.52 -6.23 -1.86
N ASP A 110 -1.46 -5.66 -1.27
CA ASP A 110 -1.53 -4.68 -0.17
C ASP A 110 -1.35 -3.22 -0.62
N SER A 111 -1.29 -2.99 -1.93
CA SER A 111 -1.19 -1.67 -2.55
C SER A 111 -0.02 -0.86 -1.98
N VAL A 112 1.16 -1.49 -1.94
CA VAL A 112 2.42 -0.91 -1.45
C VAL A 112 3.20 -0.32 -2.63
N PRO A 113 3.60 0.96 -2.60
CA PRO A 113 4.40 1.55 -3.68
C PRO A 113 5.80 0.96 -3.68
N LEU A 114 6.08 0.09 -4.66
CA LEU A 114 7.33 -0.63 -4.79
C LEU A 114 7.89 -0.49 -6.21
N LEU A 115 9.17 -0.20 -6.34
CA LEU A 115 9.90 -0.21 -7.61
C LEU A 115 10.92 -1.35 -7.58
N CYS A 116 10.74 -2.33 -8.46
CA CYS A 116 11.66 -3.46 -8.61
C CYS A 116 12.52 -3.26 -9.85
N ILE A 117 13.83 -3.10 -9.69
CA ILE A 117 14.79 -2.97 -10.79
C ILE A 117 15.54 -4.29 -10.93
N THR A 118 15.44 -4.91 -12.10
CA THR A 118 16.14 -6.16 -12.41
C THR A 118 17.12 -5.97 -13.55
N GLY A 119 18.31 -6.54 -13.42
CA GLY A 119 19.22 -6.71 -14.55
C GLY A 119 18.72 -7.83 -15.45
N GLN A 120 18.99 -7.75 -16.75
CA GLN A 120 18.65 -8.77 -17.72
C GLN A 120 19.87 -9.13 -18.60
N VAL A 121 19.81 -10.29 -19.27
CA VAL A 121 20.80 -10.66 -20.29
C VAL A 121 20.90 -9.59 -21.39
N PHE A 122 21.94 -9.68 -22.23
CA PHE A 122 22.08 -8.83 -23.41
C PHE A 122 20.83 -8.92 -24.29
N SER A 123 20.37 -7.79 -24.84
CA SER A 123 19.14 -7.76 -25.65
C SER A 123 19.19 -8.73 -26.85
N SER A 124 20.37 -9.00 -27.41
CA SER A 124 20.61 -9.94 -28.51
C SER A 124 20.50 -11.42 -28.12
N LEU A 125 20.53 -11.73 -26.82
CA LEU A 125 20.42 -13.10 -26.29
C LEU A 125 19.02 -13.41 -25.75
N MET A 126 18.12 -12.43 -25.72
CA MET A 126 16.76 -12.66 -25.22
C MET A 126 16.01 -13.67 -26.10
N GLY A 127 15.30 -14.60 -25.46
CA GLY A 127 14.54 -15.69 -26.07
C GLY A 127 15.40 -16.88 -26.50
N THR A 128 16.65 -17.01 -26.00
CA THR A 128 17.60 -18.05 -26.43
C THR A 128 17.94 -19.08 -25.36
N ASP A 129 17.28 -19.02 -24.20
CA ASP A 129 17.63 -19.77 -22.99
C ASP A 129 19.07 -19.46 -22.53
N ALA A 130 19.43 -18.18 -22.58
CA ALA A 130 20.75 -17.72 -22.18
C ALA A 130 21.02 -17.96 -20.69
N PHE A 131 22.31 -17.93 -20.31
CA PHE A 131 22.70 -18.10 -18.91
C PHE A 131 22.05 -17.03 -18.01
N GLN A 132 21.30 -17.49 -17.00
CA GLN A 132 20.52 -16.65 -16.07
C GLN A 132 19.47 -15.76 -16.78
N GLU A 133 18.93 -16.21 -17.90
CA GLU A 133 17.73 -15.60 -18.50
C GLU A 133 16.46 -16.06 -17.77
N ALA A 134 15.53 -15.13 -17.55
CA ALA A 134 14.15 -15.43 -17.20
C ALA A 134 13.24 -14.34 -17.78
N ASP A 135 12.06 -14.73 -18.30
CA ASP A 135 11.00 -13.80 -18.69
C ASP A 135 10.30 -13.24 -17.45
N ILE A 136 11.00 -12.39 -16.68
CA ILE A 136 10.47 -11.83 -15.45
C ILE A 136 9.27 -10.92 -15.70
N VAL A 137 9.23 -10.24 -16.85
CA VAL A 137 8.10 -9.41 -17.25
C VAL A 137 6.84 -10.28 -17.41
N GLY A 138 6.94 -11.41 -18.13
CA GLY A 138 5.85 -12.36 -18.26
C GLY A 138 5.44 -13.00 -16.93
N ILE A 139 6.42 -13.41 -16.10
CA ILE A 139 6.17 -14.02 -14.78
C ILE A 139 5.42 -13.06 -13.84
N THR A 140 5.76 -11.77 -13.86
CA THR A 140 5.22 -10.77 -12.92
C THR A 140 4.06 -9.95 -13.47
N MET A 141 3.68 -10.11 -14.74
CA MET A 141 2.59 -9.40 -15.39
C MET A 141 1.26 -9.39 -14.59
N PRO A 142 0.78 -10.50 -13.98
CA PRO A 142 -0.50 -10.48 -13.26
C PRO A 142 -0.42 -9.90 -11.83
N ILE A 143 0.79 -9.62 -11.35
CA ILE A 143 1.08 -9.21 -9.97
C ILE A 143 1.87 -7.90 -9.91
N THR A 144 1.90 -7.14 -11.00
CA THR A 144 2.48 -5.80 -11.08
C THR A 144 1.42 -4.82 -11.55
N LYS A 145 1.51 -3.55 -11.14
CA LYS A 145 0.73 -2.47 -11.76
C LYS A 145 1.18 -2.27 -13.21
N HIS A 146 2.48 -2.37 -13.45
CA HIS A 146 3.07 -2.28 -14.77
C HIS A 146 4.49 -2.85 -14.78
N SER A 147 5.02 -3.10 -15.97
CA SER A 147 6.40 -3.53 -16.17
C SER A 147 7.01 -2.86 -17.41
N PHE A 148 8.28 -2.47 -17.33
CA PHE A 148 9.06 -1.95 -18.44
C PHE A 148 10.21 -2.90 -18.77
N LEU A 149 10.44 -3.15 -20.06
CA LEU A 149 11.65 -3.83 -20.56
C LEU A 149 12.49 -2.83 -21.33
N VAL A 150 13.64 -2.47 -20.77
CA VAL A 150 14.52 -1.42 -21.29
C VAL A 150 15.71 -2.05 -22.01
N LYS A 151 15.78 -1.82 -23.33
CA LYS A 151 16.82 -2.37 -24.22
C LYS A 151 17.83 -1.33 -24.71
N ARG A 152 17.63 -0.05 -24.38
CA ARG A 152 18.47 1.06 -24.84
C ARG A 152 18.76 2.03 -23.69
N ALA A 153 19.97 2.58 -23.64
CA ALA A 153 20.39 3.47 -22.57
C ALA A 153 19.54 4.75 -22.51
N GLU A 154 19.15 5.32 -23.65
CA GLU A 154 18.35 6.56 -23.71
C GLU A 154 16.93 6.44 -23.14
N ASP A 155 16.43 5.21 -22.96
CA ASP A 155 15.08 4.93 -22.47
C ASP A 155 15.03 4.77 -20.94
N ILE A 156 16.18 4.60 -20.28
CA ILE A 156 16.28 4.34 -18.83
C ILE A 156 15.66 5.46 -17.98
N PRO A 157 15.98 6.76 -18.18
CA PRO A 157 15.42 7.82 -17.33
C PRO A 157 13.89 7.89 -17.42
N GLY A 158 13.35 7.75 -18.64
CA GLY A 158 11.91 7.75 -18.89
C GLY A 158 11.20 6.56 -18.25
N ALA A 159 11.77 5.35 -18.37
CA ALA A 159 11.24 4.14 -17.76
C ALA A 159 11.20 4.24 -16.22
N ILE A 160 12.29 4.70 -15.60
CA ILE A 160 12.37 4.83 -14.13
C ILE A 160 11.40 5.89 -13.62
N ALA A 161 11.35 7.06 -14.25
CA ALA A 161 10.44 8.14 -13.84
C ALA A 161 8.96 7.73 -13.99
N ALA A 162 8.60 7.10 -15.11
CA ALA A 162 7.27 6.56 -15.33
C ALA A 162 6.92 5.43 -14.35
N ALA A 163 7.87 4.55 -14.06
CA ALA A 163 7.68 3.47 -13.10
C ALA A 163 7.44 4.00 -11.68
N TYR A 164 8.19 5.03 -11.28
CA TYR A 164 8.00 5.71 -10.01
C TYR A 164 6.62 6.40 -9.92
N GLU A 165 6.20 7.10 -10.97
CA GLU A 165 4.88 7.75 -11.05
C GLU A 165 3.75 6.71 -10.96
N ILE A 166 3.82 5.62 -11.73
CA ILE A 166 2.84 4.54 -11.65
C ILE A 166 2.87 3.90 -10.26
N ALA A 167 4.03 3.60 -9.68
CA ALA A 167 4.10 2.93 -8.38
C ALA A 167 3.44 3.75 -7.26
N SER A 168 3.57 5.08 -7.32
CA SER A 168 3.16 6.00 -6.25
C SER A 168 1.78 6.63 -6.39
N THR A 169 1.21 6.70 -7.61
CA THR A 169 -0.06 7.42 -7.85
C THR A 169 -1.27 6.50 -8.06
N GLY A 170 -2.47 7.06 -7.95
CA GLY A 170 -3.73 6.31 -7.93
C GLY A 170 -3.77 5.33 -6.76
N ARG A 171 -4.17 4.09 -7.00
CA ARG A 171 -3.93 2.99 -6.05
C ARG A 171 -2.46 2.56 -6.13
N PRO A 172 -1.63 2.74 -5.10
CA PRO A 172 -0.20 2.40 -5.18
C PRO A 172 0.03 0.90 -5.40
N GLY A 173 1.22 0.53 -5.87
CA GLY A 173 1.55 -0.87 -6.11
C GLY A 173 2.92 -1.06 -6.77
N PRO A 174 3.32 -2.32 -7.00
CA PRO A 174 4.64 -2.65 -7.53
C PRO A 174 4.74 -2.40 -9.02
N VAL A 175 5.86 -1.82 -9.45
CA VAL A 175 6.24 -1.68 -10.87
C VAL A 175 7.62 -2.28 -11.06
N LEU A 176 7.79 -3.06 -12.13
CA LEU A 176 9.06 -3.69 -12.48
C LEU A 176 9.75 -2.97 -13.65
N VAL A 177 11.05 -2.75 -13.56
CA VAL A 177 11.88 -2.21 -14.65
C VAL A 177 13.02 -3.20 -14.90
N ASP A 178 12.90 -3.97 -15.98
CA ASP A 178 13.89 -4.96 -16.42
C ASP A 178 14.84 -4.34 -17.43
N ILE A 179 16.14 -4.28 -17.13
CA ILE A 179 17.13 -3.51 -17.90
C ILE A 179 18.19 -4.45 -18.47
N THR A 180 18.29 -4.55 -19.80
CA THR A 180 19.28 -5.41 -20.46
C THR A 180 20.70 -4.92 -20.19
N LYS A 181 21.65 -5.87 -20.10
CA LYS A 181 23.05 -5.55 -19.76
C LYS A 181 23.71 -4.57 -20.73
N ASP A 182 23.41 -4.68 -22.03
CA ASP A 182 23.84 -3.71 -23.04
C ASP A 182 23.24 -2.32 -22.86
N ALA A 183 21.99 -2.21 -22.41
CA ALA A 183 21.39 -0.91 -22.11
C ALA A 183 22.10 -0.23 -20.92
N GLN A 184 22.53 -1.00 -19.92
CA GLN A 184 23.28 -0.48 -18.79
C GLN A 184 24.70 -0.03 -19.19
N GLN A 185 25.34 -0.74 -20.13
CA GLN A 185 26.73 -0.47 -20.55
C GLN A 185 26.85 0.61 -21.62
N ALA A 186 25.82 0.81 -22.45
CA ALA A 186 25.83 1.81 -23.49
C ALA A 186 25.77 3.24 -22.93
N GLU A 187 26.40 4.17 -23.63
CA GLU A 187 26.34 5.60 -23.31
C GLU A 187 25.20 6.28 -24.06
N ALA A 188 24.50 7.19 -23.39
CA ALA A 188 23.50 8.05 -24.00
C ALA A 188 23.47 9.43 -23.33
N PRO A 189 22.96 10.48 -24.00
CA PRO A 189 22.67 11.75 -23.35
C PRO A 189 21.64 11.57 -22.25
N PHE A 190 21.96 11.98 -21.02
CA PHE A 190 21.04 12.00 -19.89
C PHE A 190 20.16 13.24 -19.94
N ILE A 191 18.86 13.04 -20.14
CA ILE A 191 17.87 14.12 -20.27
C ILE A 191 16.90 14.05 -19.10
N TRP A 192 16.86 15.11 -18.30
CA TRP A 192 15.98 15.23 -17.13
C TRP A 192 15.33 16.63 -17.04
N PRO A 193 14.04 16.73 -16.66
CA PRO A 193 13.10 15.62 -16.48
C PRO A 193 12.79 14.92 -17.81
N PRO A 194 12.58 13.59 -17.81
CA PRO A 194 12.22 12.88 -19.03
C PRO A 194 10.78 13.23 -19.43
N GLN A 195 10.47 13.01 -20.70
CA GLN A 195 9.07 13.04 -21.14
C GLN A 195 8.40 11.74 -20.68
N ILE A 196 7.50 11.84 -19.71
CA ILE A 196 6.68 10.71 -19.26
C ILE A 196 5.44 10.64 -20.16
N ASP A 197 5.35 9.59 -20.98
CA ASP A 197 4.21 9.31 -21.83
C ASP A 197 3.46 8.09 -21.28
N LEU A 198 2.39 8.35 -20.54
CA LEU A 198 1.51 7.32 -19.97
C LEU A 198 0.08 7.48 -20.53
N PRO A 199 -0.17 7.10 -21.80
CA PRO A 199 -1.48 7.23 -22.42
C PRO A 199 -2.53 6.42 -21.64
N GLY A 200 -3.63 7.08 -21.27
CA GLY A 200 -4.75 6.44 -20.56
C GLY A 200 -4.56 6.29 -19.05
N TYR A 201 -3.36 6.51 -18.51
CA TYR A 201 -3.13 6.54 -17.06
C TYR A 201 -3.35 7.96 -16.53
N ARG A 202 -4.52 8.20 -15.96
CA ARG A 202 -4.89 9.50 -15.37
C ARG A 202 -5.66 9.27 -14.06
N PRO A 203 -4.96 9.13 -12.92
CA PRO A 203 -5.61 8.96 -11.62
C PRO A 203 -6.60 10.10 -11.34
N VAL A 204 -7.83 9.75 -10.96
CA VAL A 204 -8.86 10.73 -10.59
C VAL A 204 -8.74 11.00 -9.09
N THR A 205 -8.27 12.18 -8.71
CA THR A 205 -8.08 12.53 -7.29
C THR A 205 -9.27 13.31 -6.71
N LYS A 206 -9.99 14.09 -7.53
CA LYS A 206 -11.13 14.90 -7.08
C LYS A 206 -12.47 14.21 -7.32
N ALA A 207 -13.27 14.15 -6.27
CA ALA A 207 -14.63 13.64 -6.33
C ALA A 207 -15.61 14.62 -6.97
N HIS A 208 -16.72 14.08 -7.48
CA HIS A 208 -17.79 14.87 -8.04
C HIS A 208 -18.69 15.44 -6.93
N GLY A 209 -18.82 16.77 -6.85
CA GLY A 209 -19.52 17.44 -5.73
C GLY A 209 -20.96 16.96 -5.45
N LYS A 210 -21.72 16.54 -6.46
CA LYS A 210 -23.06 15.95 -6.25
C LYS A 210 -23.01 14.63 -5.43
N GLN A 211 -21.98 13.81 -5.61
CA GLN A 211 -21.82 12.57 -4.85
C GLN A 211 -21.42 12.87 -3.41
N ILE A 212 -20.58 13.89 -3.18
CA ILE A 212 -20.24 14.38 -1.85
C ILE A 212 -21.49 14.84 -1.09
N GLN A 213 -22.34 15.64 -1.74
CA GLN A 213 -23.59 16.11 -1.11
C GLN A 213 -24.56 14.96 -0.81
N ALA A 214 -24.71 14.00 -1.72
CA ALA A 214 -25.54 12.82 -1.49
C ALA A 214 -25.01 11.95 -0.33
N ALA A 215 -23.69 11.75 -0.25
CA ALA A 215 -23.05 11.05 0.86
C ALA A 215 -23.25 11.79 2.19
N ALA A 216 -23.01 13.10 2.22
CA ALA A 216 -23.19 13.94 3.41
C ALA A 216 -24.64 13.89 3.94
N GLN A 217 -25.62 13.95 3.04
CA GLN A 217 -27.04 13.83 3.40
C GLN A 217 -27.34 12.47 4.04
N LEU A 218 -26.89 11.36 3.41
CA LEU A 218 -27.09 10.02 3.98
C LEU A 218 -26.45 9.87 5.36
N ILE A 219 -25.27 10.44 5.58
CA ILE A 219 -24.59 10.41 6.88
C ILE A 219 -25.40 11.19 7.93
N ALA A 220 -25.97 12.34 7.58
CA ALA A 220 -26.78 13.14 8.49
C ALA A 220 -28.12 12.47 8.85
N GLU A 221 -28.70 11.69 7.94
CA GLU A 221 -29.98 10.98 8.12
C GLU A 221 -29.85 9.62 8.83
N ALA A 222 -28.63 9.06 8.94
CA ALA A 222 -28.42 7.71 9.47
C ALA A 222 -28.51 7.63 11.00
N GLU A 223 -29.26 6.64 11.51
CA GLU A 223 -29.41 6.37 12.94
C GLU A 223 -28.33 5.41 13.46
N LYS A 224 -27.80 4.54 12.60
CA LYS A 224 -26.76 3.55 12.91
C LYS A 224 -25.57 3.60 11.93
N PRO A 225 -24.94 4.77 11.71
CA PRO A 225 -23.81 4.88 10.80
C PRO A 225 -22.58 4.15 11.34
N VAL A 226 -21.72 3.67 10.45
CA VAL A 226 -20.38 3.14 10.77
C VAL A 226 -19.36 3.59 9.72
N LEU A 227 -18.22 4.09 10.17
CA LEU A 227 -17.07 4.36 9.30
C LEU A 227 -16.24 3.08 9.16
N TYR A 228 -16.24 2.49 7.96
CA TYR A 228 -15.47 1.30 7.62
C TYR A 228 -14.14 1.69 6.96
N VAL A 229 -13.08 1.70 7.75
CA VAL A 229 -11.79 2.28 7.38
C VAL A 229 -10.82 1.22 6.86
N GLY A 230 -10.37 1.39 5.62
CA GLY A 230 -9.41 0.51 4.95
C GLY A 230 -8.00 1.11 4.82
N GLY A 231 -7.09 0.33 4.24
CA GLY A 231 -5.69 0.73 4.03
C GLY A 231 -5.52 1.97 3.14
N GLY A 232 -6.55 2.34 2.36
CA GLY A 232 -6.53 3.57 1.57
C GLY A 232 -6.33 4.83 2.41
N ILE A 233 -6.80 4.88 3.67
CA ILE A 233 -6.55 6.02 4.57
C ILE A 233 -5.05 6.15 4.86
N ILE A 234 -4.35 5.03 5.08
CA ILE A 234 -2.90 5.02 5.32
C ILE A 234 -2.17 5.49 4.06
N ARG A 235 -2.53 4.97 2.89
CA ARG A 235 -1.86 5.31 1.61
C ARG A 235 -2.08 6.77 1.19
N SER A 236 -3.28 7.28 1.42
CA SER A 236 -3.63 8.68 1.19
C SER A 236 -3.07 9.62 2.29
N ARG A 237 -2.59 9.07 3.41
CA ARG A 237 -2.21 9.80 4.63
C ARG A 237 -3.33 10.73 5.11
N ALA A 238 -4.53 10.18 5.21
CA ALA A 238 -5.75 10.92 5.51
C ALA A 238 -6.24 10.72 6.96
N SER A 239 -5.37 10.30 7.87
CA SER A 239 -5.73 10.01 9.27
C SER A 239 -6.25 11.23 10.03
N GLU A 240 -5.71 12.42 9.77
CA GLU A 240 -6.19 13.67 10.39
C GLU A 240 -7.60 14.03 9.88
N GLN A 241 -7.84 13.90 8.57
CA GLN A 241 -9.14 14.15 7.96
C GLN A 241 -10.17 13.12 8.41
N LEU A 242 -9.76 11.86 8.58
CA LEU A 242 -10.59 10.81 9.16
C LEU A 242 -11.00 11.16 10.60
N LEU A 243 -10.05 11.62 11.42
CA LEU A 243 -10.34 12.03 12.80
C LEU A 243 -11.37 13.17 12.83
N ALA A 244 -11.17 14.22 12.03
CA ALA A 244 -12.09 15.34 11.95
C ALA A 244 -13.52 14.91 11.53
N LEU A 245 -13.64 14.05 10.51
CA LEU A 245 -14.94 13.53 10.06
C LEU A 245 -15.58 12.63 11.12
N ALA A 246 -14.81 11.76 11.77
CA ALA A 246 -15.31 10.88 12.81
C ALA A 246 -15.89 11.69 13.98
N GLU A 247 -15.14 12.68 14.49
CA GLU A 247 -15.61 13.54 15.58
C GLU A 247 -16.84 14.38 15.18
N ALA A 248 -16.88 14.87 13.93
CA ALA A 248 -18.03 15.63 13.42
C ALA A 248 -19.30 14.77 13.41
N THR A 249 -19.19 13.57 12.84
CA THR A 249 -20.32 12.65 12.65
C THR A 249 -20.74 11.96 13.94
N GLY A 250 -19.81 11.77 14.88
CA GLY A 250 -20.02 10.92 16.05
C GLY A 250 -20.18 9.44 15.70
N ALA A 251 -19.90 9.03 14.46
CA ALA A 251 -20.08 7.65 14.02
C ALA A 251 -18.98 6.72 14.59
N PRO A 252 -19.29 5.48 14.98
CA PRO A 252 -18.27 4.50 15.33
C PRO A 252 -17.32 4.22 14.15
N VAL A 253 -16.05 3.98 14.48
CA VAL A 253 -14.98 3.69 13.54
C VAL A 253 -14.54 2.24 13.71
N VAL A 254 -14.49 1.50 12.61
CA VAL A 254 -13.87 0.17 12.55
C VAL A 254 -12.72 0.21 11.54
N THR A 255 -11.58 -0.38 11.88
CA THR A 255 -10.38 -0.38 11.02
C THR A 255 -10.09 -1.79 10.53
N THR A 256 -9.94 -1.99 9.22
CA THR A 256 -9.42 -3.27 8.71
C THR A 256 -8.03 -3.59 9.26
N LEU A 257 -7.57 -4.84 9.07
CA LEU A 257 -6.19 -5.22 9.39
C LEU A 257 -5.15 -4.29 8.73
N MET A 258 -5.42 -3.83 7.50
CA MET A 258 -4.55 -2.92 6.75
C MET A 258 -4.60 -1.47 7.23
N ALA A 259 -5.50 -1.14 8.14
CA ALA A 259 -5.75 0.22 8.61
C ALA A 259 -5.54 0.38 10.13
N ARG A 260 -4.91 -0.60 10.80
CA ARG A 260 -4.58 -0.46 12.22
C ARG A 260 -3.67 0.76 12.41
N GLY A 261 -4.02 1.60 13.39
CA GLY A 261 -3.37 2.89 13.63
C GLY A 261 -3.86 4.05 12.74
N ALA A 262 -4.70 3.81 11.72
CA ALA A 262 -5.29 4.91 10.93
C ALA A 262 -6.16 5.85 11.77
N PHE A 263 -6.76 5.31 12.83
CA PHE A 263 -7.52 6.00 13.85
C PHE A 263 -7.05 5.50 15.23
N PRO A 264 -6.86 6.35 16.24
CA PRO A 264 -6.25 5.93 17.51
C PRO A 264 -7.07 4.86 18.22
N ASP A 265 -6.42 3.79 18.70
CA ASP A 265 -7.08 2.72 19.47
C ASP A 265 -7.61 3.20 20.83
N SER A 266 -7.03 4.27 21.38
CA SER A 266 -7.51 4.92 22.59
C SER A 266 -8.81 5.72 22.41
N HIS A 267 -9.17 6.07 21.18
CA HIS A 267 -10.31 6.94 20.90
C HIS A 267 -11.65 6.23 21.17
N GLU A 268 -12.60 6.90 21.84
CA GLU A 268 -13.85 6.25 22.27
C GLU A 268 -14.70 5.71 21.12
N GLN A 269 -14.61 6.37 19.96
CA GLN A 269 -15.29 5.96 18.73
C GLN A 269 -14.70 4.71 18.07
N ASN A 270 -13.51 4.27 18.45
CA ASN A 270 -12.86 3.10 17.86
C ASN A 270 -13.47 1.80 18.42
N LEU A 271 -14.00 0.95 17.54
CA LEU A 271 -14.52 -0.36 17.90
C LEU A 271 -13.51 -1.50 17.64
N GLY A 272 -12.37 -1.19 17.03
CA GLY A 272 -11.32 -2.13 16.68
C GLY A 272 -11.49 -2.75 15.30
N MET A 273 -10.89 -3.93 15.13
CA MET A 273 -10.88 -4.63 13.85
C MET A 273 -12.18 -5.43 13.63
N PRO A 274 -12.82 -5.38 12.45
CA PRO A 274 -13.93 -6.27 12.10
C PRO A 274 -13.43 -7.56 11.43
N GLY A 275 -14.35 -8.46 11.06
CA GLY A 275 -14.05 -9.67 10.29
C GLY A 275 -13.82 -10.92 11.12
N MET A 276 -13.20 -11.94 10.50
CA MET A 276 -13.05 -13.30 11.04
C MET A 276 -12.39 -13.37 12.44
N HIS A 277 -11.44 -12.45 12.71
CA HIS A 277 -10.76 -12.33 14.01
C HIS A 277 -10.99 -10.95 14.64
N GLY A 278 -12.09 -10.30 14.26
CA GLY A 278 -12.45 -8.99 14.75
C GLY A 278 -13.03 -8.99 16.17
N THR A 279 -13.21 -7.79 16.72
CA THR A 279 -13.97 -7.60 17.97
C THR A 279 -15.45 -7.77 17.68
N VAL A 280 -16.20 -8.31 18.64
CA VAL A 280 -17.67 -8.46 18.51
C VAL A 280 -18.36 -7.12 18.26
N PRO A 281 -18.03 -6.01 18.96
CA PRO A 281 -18.60 -4.70 18.67
C PRO A 281 -18.34 -4.22 17.24
N ALA A 282 -17.14 -4.42 16.68
CA ALA A 282 -16.85 -4.01 15.31
C ALA A 282 -17.63 -4.83 14.26
N VAL A 283 -17.76 -6.14 14.49
CA VAL A 283 -18.52 -7.02 13.59
C VAL A 283 -20.02 -6.67 13.62
N LEU A 284 -20.61 -6.53 14.81
CA LEU A 284 -22.03 -6.20 14.95
C LEU A 284 -22.34 -4.77 14.54
N ALA A 285 -21.41 -3.82 14.72
CA ALA A 285 -21.56 -2.48 14.18
C ALA A 285 -21.79 -2.52 12.67
N LEU A 286 -20.94 -3.22 11.91
CA LEU A 286 -21.13 -3.36 10.47
C LEU A 286 -22.43 -4.10 10.14
N GLN A 287 -22.69 -5.23 10.81
CA GLN A 287 -23.79 -6.12 10.47
C GLN A 287 -25.18 -5.51 10.72
N GLU A 288 -25.31 -4.65 11.75
CA GLU A 288 -26.57 -4.04 12.16
C GLU A 288 -26.70 -2.55 11.80
N SER A 289 -25.69 -2.00 11.10
CA SER A 289 -25.73 -0.63 10.58
C SER A 289 -26.85 -0.42 9.56
N ASP A 290 -27.34 0.81 9.49
CA ASP A 290 -28.21 1.30 8.41
C ASP A 290 -27.41 2.06 7.33
N LEU A 291 -26.17 2.46 7.65
CA LEU A 291 -25.24 3.09 6.73
C LEU A 291 -23.80 2.65 7.00
N ILE A 292 -23.14 2.14 5.96
CA ILE A 292 -21.69 1.92 5.93
C ILE A 292 -21.05 3.01 5.07
N VAL A 293 -20.09 3.73 5.65
CA VAL A 293 -19.20 4.63 4.92
C VAL A 293 -17.85 3.94 4.74
N ALA A 294 -17.68 3.27 3.61
CA ALA A 294 -16.44 2.56 3.28
C ALA A 294 -15.39 3.55 2.74
N LEU A 295 -14.29 3.69 3.47
CA LEU A 295 -13.23 4.64 3.21
C LEU A 295 -11.94 3.89 2.85
N GLY A 296 -11.68 3.72 1.55
CA GLY A 296 -10.48 3.05 1.02
C GLY A 296 -10.38 1.59 1.43
N ALA A 297 -11.52 0.90 1.47
CA ALA A 297 -11.64 -0.51 1.82
C ALA A 297 -12.21 -1.29 0.64
N ARG A 298 -11.69 -2.50 0.42
CA ARG A 298 -12.01 -3.35 -0.74
C ARG A 298 -13.05 -4.46 -0.49
N PHE A 299 -13.75 -4.41 0.65
CA PHE A 299 -14.74 -5.43 1.05
C PHE A 299 -14.22 -6.88 0.92
N ASP A 300 -13.01 -7.11 1.43
CA ASP A 300 -12.34 -8.41 1.41
C ASP A 300 -13.14 -9.49 2.18
N ASP A 301 -13.02 -10.75 1.75
CA ASP A 301 -13.77 -11.87 2.30
C ASP A 301 -13.41 -12.19 3.76
N ARG A 302 -12.20 -11.80 4.22
CA ARG A 302 -11.83 -11.89 5.65
C ARG A 302 -12.62 -10.95 6.54
N VAL A 303 -13.18 -9.88 5.96
CA VAL A 303 -14.09 -8.97 6.65
C VAL A 303 -15.54 -9.34 6.39
N THR A 304 -15.94 -9.50 5.12
CA THR A 304 -17.36 -9.68 4.77
C THR A 304 -17.88 -11.07 5.07
N GLY A 305 -17.00 -12.08 5.16
CA GLY A 305 -17.40 -13.48 5.10
C GLY A 305 -18.23 -13.71 3.83
N LYS A 306 -19.44 -14.25 4.00
CA LYS A 306 -20.37 -14.40 2.88
C LYS A 306 -21.01 -13.05 2.52
N ALA A 307 -20.52 -12.42 1.45
CA ALA A 307 -20.96 -11.09 1.01
C ALA A 307 -22.48 -10.91 0.88
N SER A 308 -23.23 -11.94 0.48
CA SER A 308 -24.69 -11.88 0.36
C SER A 308 -25.43 -11.68 1.69
N HIS A 309 -24.78 -11.95 2.82
CA HIS A 309 -25.34 -11.76 4.16
C HIS A 309 -24.67 -10.58 4.90
N PHE A 310 -23.68 -9.94 4.30
CA PHE A 310 -22.93 -8.86 4.94
C PHE A 310 -23.75 -7.56 4.93
N ALA A 311 -24.03 -7.04 6.12
CA ALA A 311 -24.75 -5.76 6.33
C ALA A 311 -25.98 -5.60 5.41
N PRO A 312 -26.98 -6.49 5.51
CA PRO A 312 -28.06 -6.61 4.53
C PRO A 312 -29.01 -5.40 4.51
N HIS A 313 -29.03 -4.61 5.59
CA HIS A 313 -29.90 -3.45 5.74
C HIS A 313 -29.19 -2.11 5.56
N ALA A 314 -27.86 -2.13 5.41
CA ALA A 314 -27.08 -0.91 5.26
C ALA A 314 -27.12 -0.39 3.83
N LYS A 315 -27.35 0.92 3.70
CA LYS A 315 -26.89 1.69 2.53
C LYS A 315 -25.37 1.76 2.56
N VAL A 316 -24.74 1.89 1.40
CA VAL A 316 -23.28 1.90 1.26
C VAL A 316 -22.82 3.14 0.51
N ILE A 317 -22.05 3.98 1.20
CA ILE A 317 -21.18 4.98 0.57
C ILE A 317 -19.81 4.32 0.39
N HIS A 318 -19.30 4.28 -0.83
CA HIS A 318 -17.99 3.67 -1.11
C HIS A 318 -17.07 4.70 -1.75
N VAL A 319 -16.05 5.10 -0.99
CA VAL A 319 -14.99 6.01 -1.42
C VAL A 319 -13.73 5.19 -1.69
N ASP A 320 -13.26 5.21 -2.93
CA ASP A 320 -12.01 4.56 -3.32
C ASP A 320 -11.30 5.35 -4.44
N ILE A 321 -9.98 5.26 -4.50
CA ILE A 321 -9.19 5.86 -5.59
C ILE A 321 -9.26 5.00 -6.86
N ASP A 322 -9.51 3.70 -6.69
CA ASP A 322 -9.60 2.73 -7.78
C ASP A 322 -11.06 2.51 -8.19
N PRO A 323 -11.48 3.00 -9.36
CA PRO A 323 -12.85 2.79 -9.83
C PRO A 323 -13.20 1.30 -10.02
N ALA A 324 -12.22 0.41 -10.17
CA ALA A 324 -12.46 -1.03 -10.30
C ALA A 324 -12.83 -1.71 -8.98
N GLU A 325 -12.57 -1.08 -7.83
CA GLU A 325 -12.98 -1.59 -6.51
C GLU A 325 -14.42 -1.22 -6.17
N ILE A 326 -14.92 -0.11 -6.72
CA ILE A 326 -16.28 0.37 -6.49
C ILE A 326 -17.30 -0.65 -6.97
N SER A 327 -18.22 -1.05 -6.09
CA SER A 327 -19.29 -2.03 -6.38
C SER A 327 -18.81 -3.42 -6.84
N LYS A 328 -17.52 -3.75 -6.68
CA LYS A 328 -16.99 -5.06 -7.08
C LYS A 328 -17.54 -6.21 -6.25
N ILE A 329 -17.61 -6.04 -4.93
CA ILE A 329 -18.10 -7.07 -3.99
C ILE A 329 -19.44 -6.66 -3.37
N ARG A 330 -19.56 -5.41 -2.93
CA ARG A 330 -20.78 -4.84 -2.36
C ARG A 330 -21.18 -3.62 -3.17
N ALA A 331 -22.39 -3.63 -3.72
CA ALA A 331 -22.93 -2.50 -4.48
C ALA A 331 -22.97 -1.24 -3.62
N ALA A 332 -22.48 -0.12 -4.15
CA ALA A 332 -22.51 1.18 -3.50
C ALA A 332 -23.76 1.95 -3.92
N ASP A 333 -24.51 2.47 -2.95
CA ASP A 333 -25.59 3.42 -3.18
C ASP A 333 -25.05 4.79 -3.61
N VAL A 334 -23.91 5.18 -3.02
CA VAL A 334 -23.18 6.39 -3.42
C VAL A 334 -21.71 6.01 -3.70
N PRO A 335 -21.35 5.80 -4.97
CA PRO A 335 -19.95 5.58 -5.36
C PRO A 335 -19.22 6.92 -5.42
N ILE A 336 -18.04 7.02 -4.85
CA ILE A 336 -17.16 8.19 -4.95
C ILE A 336 -15.76 7.71 -5.36
N VAL A 337 -15.30 8.18 -6.51
CA VAL A 337 -13.93 7.94 -6.98
C VAL A 337 -13.09 9.16 -6.68
N GLY A 338 -12.05 9.01 -5.86
CA GLY A 338 -11.17 10.12 -5.48
C GLY A 338 -10.16 9.77 -4.40
N ASP A 339 -9.22 10.69 -4.17
CA ASP A 339 -8.24 10.59 -3.10
C ASP A 339 -8.91 10.92 -1.76
N LEU A 340 -8.82 10.02 -0.80
CA LEU A 340 -9.42 10.18 0.53
C LEU A 340 -8.99 11.47 1.24
N ARG A 341 -7.77 11.96 1.02
CA ARG A 341 -7.29 13.20 1.65
C ARG A 341 -8.10 14.40 1.17
N GLU A 342 -8.47 14.42 -0.10
CA GLU A 342 -9.31 15.49 -0.67
C GLU A 342 -10.79 15.24 -0.37
N VAL A 343 -11.25 14.01 -0.57
CA VAL A 343 -12.66 13.63 -0.41
C VAL A 343 -13.15 13.85 1.02
N LEU A 344 -12.35 13.51 2.03
CA LEU A 344 -12.76 13.65 3.43
C LEU A 344 -12.90 15.12 3.86
N VAL A 345 -12.11 16.03 3.28
CA VAL A 345 -12.25 17.47 3.53
C VAL A 345 -13.59 17.98 2.99
N ASP A 346 -13.90 17.64 1.75
CA ASP A 346 -15.15 18.05 1.11
C ASP A 346 -16.37 17.40 1.81
N LEU A 347 -16.23 16.15 2.23
CA LEU A 347 -17.28 15.39 2.92
C LEU A 347 -17.54 15.93 4.33
N ASP A 348 -16.51 16.27 5.12
CA ASP A 348 -16.68 16.89 6.44
C ASP A 348 -17.43 18.23 6.33
N ALA A 349 -17.00 19.09 5.39
CA ALA A 349 -17.64 20.38 5.17
C ALA A 349 -19.12 20.23 4.75
N ALA A 350 -19.40 19.31 3.82
CA ALA A 350 -20.76 19.03 3.37
C ALA A 350 -21.62 18.41 4.48
N PHE A 351 -21.06 17.51 5.29
CA PHE A 351 -21.77 16.89 6.41
C PHE A 351 -22.17 17.93 7.45
N ARG A 352 -21.26 18.82 7.87
CA ARG A 352 -21.56 19.87 8.85
C ARG A 352 -22.72 20.77 8.40
N ALA A 353 -22.72 21.17 7.13
CA ALA A 353 -23.80 21.97 6.56
C ALA A 353 -25.17 21.25 6.59
N ASN A 354 -25.19 19.93 6.41
CA ASN A 354 -26.42 19.13 6.53
C ASN A 354 -26.82 18.94 8.00
N ALA A 355 -25.86 18.67 8.89
CA ALA A 355 -26.11 18.46 10.31
C ALA A 355 -26.71 19.70 10.99
N ASP A 356 -26.32 20.91 10.56
CA ASP A 356 -26.90 22.18 11.02
C ASP A 356 -28.39 22.31 10.64
N ALA A 357 -28.81 21.68 9.53
CA ALA A 357 -30.22 21.60 9.14
C ALA A 357 -31.00 20.50 9.90
N GLY A 358 -30.28 19.55 10.48
CA GLY A 358 -30.81 18.45 11.28
C GLY A 358 -29.99 17.17 11.08
N ARG A 359 -29.75 16.44 12.17
CA ARG A 359 -29.12 15.11 12.13
C ARG A 359 -29.90 14.11 12.97
N ALA A 360 -29.85 12.84 12.57
CA ALA A 360 -30.40 11.74 13.34
C ALA A 360 -29.70 11.58 14.71
N ASP A 361 -30.43 11.06 15.70
CA ASP A 361 -29.89 10.76 17.02
C ASP A 361 -29.28 9.36 17.08
N THR A 362 -27.96 9.30 17.21
CA THR A 362 -27.19 8.05 17.30
C THR A 362 -27.00 7.57 18.75
N SER A 363 -27.67 8.17 19.75
CA SER A 363 -27.48 7.85 21.17
C SER A 363 -27.87 6.41 21.50
N GLN A 364 -28.97 5.90 20.92
CA GLN A 364 -29.38 4.51 21.10
C GLN A 364 -28.38 3.54 20.45
N TRP A 365 -27.83 3.91 19.30
CA TRP A 365 -26.81 3.12 18.63
C TRP A 365 -25.55 3.00 19.49
N TRP A 366 -25.08 4.11 20.06
CA TRP A 366 -23.95 4.08 20.99
C TRP A 366 -24.23 3.32 22.27
N ALA A 367 -25.45 3.40 22.83
CA ALA A 367 -25.83 2.62 24.00
C ALA A 367 -25.72 1.11 23.72
N TYR A 368 -26.20 0.67 22.56
CA TYR A 368 -26.07 -0.71 22.11
C TYR A 368 -24.60 -1.14 21.96
N LEU A 369 -23.79 -0.37 21.22
CA LEU A 369 -22.38 -0.68 21.00
C LEU A 369 -21.54 -0.70 22.28
N LYS A 370 -21.82 0.21 23.22
CA LYS A 370 -21.19 0.23 24.55
C LYS A 370 -21.58 -1.02 25.36
N GLY A 371 -22.83 -1.46 25.25
CA GLY A 371 -23.29 -2.74 25.81
C GLY A 371 -22.46 -3.92 25.29
N LEU A 372 -22.32 -4.03 23.97
CA LEU A 372 -21.50 -5.07 23.34
C LEU A 372 -20.03 -5.03 23.79
N ARG A 373 -19.45 -3.83 23.90
CA ARG A 373 -18.05 -3.67 24.35
C ARG A 373 -17.86 -4.16 25.79
N SER A 374 -18.87 -3.96 26.64
CA SER A 374 -18.86 -4.44 28.03
C SER A 374 -19.10 -5.95 28.14
N GLU A 375 -19.97 -6.51 27.29
CA GLU A 375 -20.33 -7.93 27.33
C GLU A 375 -19.26 -8.82 26.69
N PHE A 376 -18.64 -8.35 25.61
CA PHE A 376 -17.65 -9.09 24.83
C PHE A 376 -16.30 -8.36 24.76
N PRO A 377 -15.62 -8.14 25.89
CA PRO A 377 -14.31 -7.52 25.89
C PRO A 377 -13.27 -8.44 25.24
N LEU A 378 -12.28 -7.84 24.59
CA LEU A 378 -11.10 -8.58 24.14
C LEU A 378 -10.32 -9.11 25.36
N GLY A 379 -10.01 -10.40 25.38
CA GLY A 379 -9.31 -11.02 26.49
C GLY A 379 -8.79 -12.42 26.14
N TYR A 380 -8.10 -13.03 27.11
CA TYR A 380 -7.56 -14.38 27.01
C TYR A 380 -7.56 -15.05 28.38
N ALA A 381 -7.71 -16.37 28.40
CA ALA A 381 -7.67 -17.14 29.63
C ALA A 381 -6.22 -17.29 30.15
N PRO A 382 -6.02 -17.34 31.48
CA PRO A 382 -4.74 -17.75 32.04
C PRO A 382 -4.35 -19.15 31.58
N THR A 383 -3.07 -19.37 31.35
CA THR A 383 -2.49 -20.69 31.10
C THR A 383 -2.46 -21.51 32.40
N THR A 384 -2.70 -22.82 32.30
CA THR A 384 -2.70 -23.75 33.45
C THR A 384 -1.47 -24.66 33.50
N ASP A 385 -0.60 -24.59 32.50
CA ASP A 385 0.59 -25.42 32.30
C ASP A 385 1.89 -24.74 32.77
N GLY A 386 1.80 -23.53 33.34
CA GLY A 386 2.95 -22.74 33.77
C GLY A 386 3.69 -22.00 32.63
N LEU A 387 3.21 -22.10 31.39
CA LEU A 387 3.76 -21.35 30.25
C LEU A 387 3.13 -19.96 30.13
N LEU A 388 3.70 -19.08 29.31
CA LEU A 388 3.14 -17.74 29.07
C LEU A 388 2.08 -17.78 27.97
N ALA A 389 0.95 -17.09 28.19
CA ALA A 389 -0.01 -16.82 27.14
C ALA A 389 0.62 -15.89 26.07
N PRO A 390 0.62 -16.25 24.78
CA PRO A 390 1.25 -15.42 23.74
C PRO A 390 0.61 -14.03 23.63
N GLN A 391 -0.70 -13.91 23.88
CA GLN A 391 -1.41 -12.63 23.94
C GLN A 391 -0.82 -11.72 25.02
N LYS A 392 -0.51 -12.29 26.21
CA LYS A 392 0.12 -11.55 27.32
C LYS A 392 1.50 -11.05 26.95
N VAL A 393 2.29 -11.87 26.25
CA VAL A 393 3.63 -11.49 25.80
C VAL A 393 3.55 -10.32 24.83
N ILE A 394 2.70 -10.43 23.80
CA ILE A 394 2.51 -9.40 22.77
C ILE A 394 1.97 -8.09 23.38
N GLN A 395 0.94 -8.18 24.21
CA GLN A 395 0.39 -7.03 24.94
C GLN A 395 1.48 -6.32 25.73
N ARG A 396 2.30 -7.09 26.47
CA ARG A 396 3.34 -6.52 27.31
C ARG A 396 4.47 -5.87 26.51
N ILE A 397 4.83 -6.43 25.36
CA ILE A 397 5.77 -5.80 24.42
C ILE A 397 5.22 -4.44 23.98
N GLY A 398 3.95 -4.37 23.56
CA GLY A 398 3.31 -3.11 23.17
C GLY A 398 3.33 -2.06 24.29
N GLU A 399 2.91 -2.44 25.49
CA GLU A 399 2.90 -1.54 26.67
C GLU A 399 4.29 -1.02 27.05
N LEU A 400 5.33 -1.84 26.94
CA LEU A 400 6.70 -1.48 27.30
C LEU A 400 7.40 -0.65 26.21
N THR A 401 7.03 -0.84 24.94
CA THR A 401 7.67 -0.15 23.81
C THR A 401 7.06 1.23 23.57
N GLY A 402 5.75 1.38 23.80
CA GLY A 402 5.03 2.65 23.67
C GLY A 402 4.45 2.91 22.28
N PRO A 403 3.75 4.06 22.11
CA PRO A 403 2.96 4.37 20.91
C PRO A 403 3.80 4.75 19.67
N GLU A 404 5.06 5.14 19.87
CA GLU A 404 5.96 5.55 18.79
C GLU A 404 6.55 4.37 18.01
N ALA A 405 6.38 3.14 18.48
CA ALA A 405 6.98 1.96 17.88
C ALA A 405 6.31 1.56 16.56
N VAL A 406 7.12 1.00 15.66
CA VAL A 406 6.66 0.29 14.47
C VAL A 406 6.72 -1.22 14.74
N TYR A 407 5.62 -1.92 14.52
CA TYR A 407 5.47 -3.34 14.75
C TYR A 407 5.36 -4.09 13.43
N ALA A 408 6.31 -4.99 13.18
CA ALA A 408 6.26 -5.90 12.05
C ALA A 408 5.84 -7.30 12.50
N ALA A 409 4.78 -7.83 11.91
CA ALA A 409 4.31 -9.18 12.19
C ALA A 409 4.62 -10.13 11.02
N GLY A 410 4.85 -11.40 11.36
CA GLY A 410 4.73 -12.47 10.37
C GLY A 410 3.27 -12.78 10.09
N VAL A 411 2.97 -13.98 9.61
CA VAL A 411 1.59 -14.38 9.30
C VAL A 411 1.21 -15.62 10.11
N GLY A 412 0.03 -15.57 10.74
CA GLY A 412 -0.46 -16.62 11.63
C GLY A 412 -1.14 -16.07 12.89
N GLN A 413 -1.25 -16.90 13.94
CA GLN A 413 -1.92 -16.50 15.18
C GLN A 413 -1.26 -15.27 15.83
N HIS A 414 0.07 -15.20 15.81
CA HIS A 414 0.82 -14.07 16.37
C HIS A 414 0.56 -12.74 15.64
N GLN A 415 0.23 -12.78 14.34
CA GLN A 415 -0.21 -11.59 13.58
C GLN A 415 -1.55 -11.08 14.12
N MET A 416 -2.51 -11.98 14.31
CA MET A 416 -3.84 -11.60 14.80
C MET A 416 -3.75 -11.08 16.24
N TRP A 417 -2.97 -11.73 17.10
CA TRP A 417 -2.75 -11.24 18.46
C TRP A 417 -2.00 -9.90 18.48
N ALA A 418 -1.05 -9.67 17.59
CA ALA A 418 -0.42 -8.36 17.45
C ALA A 418 -1.41 -7.28 17.00
N ALA A 419 -2.30 -7.58 16.04
CA ALA A 419 -3.33 -6.64 15.61
C ALA A 419 -4.39 -6.33 16.70
N GLN A 420 -4.67 -7.31 17.56
CA GLN A 420 -5.68 -7.23 18.63
C GLN A 420 -5.16 -6.60 19.93
N PHE A 421 -3.96 -6.97 20.39
CA PHE A 421 -3.49 -6.68 21.75
C PHE A 421 -2.44 -5.58 21.83
N ILE A 422 -1.86 -5.15 20.70
CA ILE A 422 -1.06 -3.93 20.65
C ILE A 422 -2.04 -2.76 20.40
N LYS A 423 -1.83 -1.66 21.11
CA LYS A 423 -2.59 -0.42 20.94
C LYS A 423 -1.87 0.48 19.95
N TYR A 424 -2.47 0.69 18.79
CA TYR A 424 -1.92 1.54 17.74
C TYR A 424 -2.49 2.94 17.84
N GLU A 425 -1.63 3.92 18.09
CA GLU A 425 -2.03 5.32 18.29
C GLU A 425 -1.67 6.23 17.10
N ARG A 426 -0.87 5.73 16.15
CA ARG A 426 -0.44 6.47 14.95
C ARG A 426 -0.53 5.63 13.67
N PRO A 427 -0.72 6.25 12.50
CA PRO A 427 -0.67 5.54 11.22
C PRO A 427 0.75 5.02 10.95
N ASN A 428 0.86 4.07 10.02
CA ASN A 428 2.13 3.47 9.56
C ASN A 428 2.92 2.69 10.65
N ALA A 429 2.39 2.56 11.87
CA ALA A 429 2.99 1.78 12.95
C ALA A 429 2.77 0.26 12.84
N TRP A 430 1.86 -0.19 11.96
CA TRP A 430 1.56 -1.61 11.76
C TRP A 430 2.02 -2.08 10.39
N LEU A 431 3.01 -2.97 10.38
CA LEU A 431 3.54 -3.59 9.17
C LEU A 431 3.16 -5.07 9.14
N ASN A 432 2.44 -5.45 8.10
CA ASN A 432 2.00 -6.82 7.93
C ASN A 432 1.78 -7.11 6.45
N SER A 433 1.86 -8.40 6.09
CA SER A 433 1.30 -8.92 4.86
C SER A 433 -0.13 -9.39 5.13
N GLY A 434 -1.10 -8.66 4.58
CA GLY A 434 -2.52 -8.92 4.77
C GLY A 434 -3.13 -9.70 3.61
N GLY A 435 -3.04 -9.15 2.40
CA GLY A 435 -3.70 -9.68 1.21
C GLY A 435 -3.09 -10.98 0.72
N ALA A 436 -1.75 -11.06 0.62
CA ALA A 436 -1.06 -12.29 0.23
C ALA A 436 -0.79 -13.22 1.42
N GLY A 437 -0.60 -12.69 2.63
CA GLY A 437 -0.35 -13.49 3.84
C GLY A 437 1.02 -14.18 3.82
N THR A 438 2.07 -13.46 3.43
CA THR A 438 3.42 -13.96 3.22
C THR A 438 4.17 -14.23 4.54
N MET A 439 4.37 -15.50 4.87
CA MET A 439 5.31 -15.90 5.92
C MET A 439 6.76 -15.52 5.54
N GLY A 440 7.52 -15.01 6.51
CA GLY A 440 8.88 -14.50 6.28
C GLY A 440 8.99 -12.98 6.08
N TYR A 441 7.85 -12.27 5.96
CA TYR A 441 7.76 -10.82 5.80
C TYR A 441 8.41 -10.02 6.96
N ALA A 442 8.16 -10.42 8.21
CA ALA A 442 8.38 -9.58 9.39
C ALA A 442 9.80 -9.03 9.55
N VAL A 443 10.81 -9.88 9.36
CA VAL A 443 12.22 -9.52 9.59
C VAL A 443 12.73 -8.53 8.53
N PRO A 444 12.63 -8.81 7.22
CA PRO A 444 13.02 -7.83 6.21
C PRO A 444 12.18 -6.55 6.28
N ALA A 445 10.87 -6.63 6.51
CA ALA A 445 10.03 -5.45 6.66
C ALA A 445 10.47 -4.57 7.84
N ALA A 446 10.77 -5.17 9.00
CA ALA A 446 11.31 -4.44 10.15
C ALA A 446 12.66 -3.77 9.85
N MET A 447 13.54 -4.44 9.09
CA MET A 447 14.80 -3.86 8.64
C MET A 447 14.57 -2.62 7.76
N GLY A 448 13.66 -2.70 6.80
CA GLY A 448 13.30 -1.57 5.94
C GLY A 448 12.67 -0.41 6.72
N ALA A 449 11.78 -0.73 7.67
CA ALA A 449 11.16 0.25 8.55
C ALA A 449 12.18 0.98 9.42
N LYS A 450 13.18 0.27 9.95
CA LYS A 450 14.25 0.89 10.73
C LYS A 450 15.14 1.83 9.90
N VAL A 451 15.24 1.59 8.60
CA VAL A 451 15.95 2.51 7.69
C VAL A 451 15.11 3.75 7.43
N ALA A 452 13.79 3.59 7.26
CA ALA A 452 12.85 4.69 7.09
C ALA A 452 12.69 5.57 8.35
N GLU A 453 12.72 4.96 9.53
CA GLU A 453 12.60 5.60 10.85
C GLU A 453 13.80 5.20 11.75
N PRO A 454 14.96 5.88 11.60
CA PRO A 454 16.25 5.51 12.23
C PRO A 454 16.32 5.42 13.75
#